data_AF-A0A3M1B1F3-F1
#
_entry.id   AF-A0A3M1B1F3-F1
#
_cell.length_a   1.000
_cell.length_b   1.000
_cell.length_c   1.000
_cell.angle_alpha   90.00
_cell.angle_beta   90.00
_cell.angle_gamma   90.00
#
_symmetry.space_group_name_H-M   'P 1'
#
loop_
_entity.id
_entity.type
_entity.pdbx_description
1 polymer ?
#
loop_
_entity_poly.entity_id
_entity_poly.type
_entity_poly.pdbx_seq_one_letter_code
_entity_poly.pdbx_strand_id
1 'polypeptide(L)'
;MKDNVMPTKPRAFTLIELLVVISIIALLVGILLPALGAARRTAQSMVCLSNLRQIGVGVAGYASDYDSATPPSITTGYRPNGASTPIPDREWTLLIMSYMTGDGDGTYLNASANGATGDGRETLDSFRCPSSPVDAGRMHYSAHPLSMPLLYQD
;
A
#
# COMPACT_ATOMS: atom_id res chain seq x y z
N MET A 1 45.08 54.84 -4.55
CA MET A 1 44.04 54.63 -5.58
C MET A 1 42.79 54.13 -4.88
N LYS A 2 41.62 54.75 -5.12
CA LYS A 2 40.32 54.26 -4.64
C LYS A 2 39.51 53.86 -5.87
N ASP A 3 39.05 52.62 -5.90
CA ASP A 3 38.43 52.01 -7.06
C ASP A 3 36.95 52.41 -7.07
N ASN A 4 36.56 53.27 -8.02
CA ASN A 4 35.17 53.66 -8.21
C ASN A 4 34.43 52.56 -8.98
N VAL A 5 33.83 51.61 -8.27
CA VAL A 5 32.87 50.66 -8.84
C VAL A 5 31.51 51.38 -8.92
N MET A 6 31.01 51.63 -10.14
CA MET A 6 29.66 52.17 -10.33
C MET A 6 28.61 51.08 -10.06
N PRO A 7 27.64 51.30 -9.16
CA PRO A 7 26.61 50.31 -8.86
C PRO A 7 25.70 50.12 -10.08
N THR A 8 25.68 48.92 -10.64
CA THR A 8 24.76 48.54 -11.71
C THR A 8 23.33 48.49 -11.15
N LYS A 9 22.44 49.32 -11.72
CA LYS A 9 21.05 49.42 -11.27
C LYS A 9 20.31 48.08 -11.46
N PRO A 10 19.68 47.52 -10.42
CA PRO A 10 18.92 46.28 -10.56
C PRO A 10 17.73 46.49 -11.50
N ARG A 11 17.50 45.52 -12.38
CA ARG A 11 16.35 45.52 -13.30
C ARG A 11 15.08 45.22 -12.50
N ALA A 12 14.10 46.12 -12.58
CA ALA A 12 12.79 45.91 -11.95
C ALA A 12 11.93 45.03 -12.86
N PHE A 13 11.32 43.99 -12.29
CA PHE A 13 10.39 43.11 -12.99
C PHE A 13 9.10 43.85 -13.31
N THR A 14 8.58 43.67 -14.53
CA THR A 14 7.28 44.22 -14.90
C THR A 14 6.16 43.31 -14.40
N LEU A 15 5.02 43.89 -14.00
CA LEU A 15 3.84 43.13 -13.57
C LEU A 15 3.37 42.13 -14.65
N ILE A 16 3.55 42.49 -15.92
CA ILE A 16 3.17 41.66 -17.07
C ILE A 16 4.07 40.43 -17.24
N GLU A 17 5.39 40.55 -17.00
CA GLU A 17 6.31 39.41 -17.01
C GLU A 17 5.95 38.38 -15.94
N LEU A 18 5.56 38.83 -14.75
CA LEU A 18 5.14 37.92 -13.69
C LEU A 18 3.80 37.26 -14.02
N LEU A 19 2.85 38.04 -14.56
CA LEU A 19 1.51 37.57 -14.92
C LEU A 19 1.53 36.50 -16.04
N VAL A 20 2.36 36.67 -17.07
CA VAL A 20 2.45 35.68 -18.16
C VAL A 20 3.10 34.37 -17.70
N VAL A 21 4.03 34.43 -16.76
CA VAL A 21 4.69 33.24 -16.24
C VAL A 21 3.71 32.39 -15.44
N ILE A 22 2.95 33.00 -14.53
CA ILE A 22 1.96 32.25 -13.75
C ILE A 22 0.83 31.70 -14.62
N SER A 23 0.45 32.39 -15.71
CA SER A 23 -0.59 31.91 -16.61
C SER A 23 -0.14 30.67 -17.39
N ILE A 24 1.11 30.62 -17.84
CA ILE A 24 1.68 29.45 -18.50
C ILE A 24 1.83 28.29 -17.50
N ILE A 25 2.31 28.54 -16.27
CA ILE A 25 2.42 27.50 -15.23
C ILE A 25 1.04 26.90 -14.91
N ALA A 26 0.01 27.75 -14.76
CA ALA A 26 -1.35 27.28 -14.48
C ALA A 26 -1.90 26.40 -15.61
N LEU A 27 -1.65 26.75 -16.87
CA LEU A 27 -2.05 25.95 -18.03
C LEU A 27 -1.33 24.59 -18.04
N LEU A 28 -0.02 24.56 -17.82
CA LEU A 28 0.75 23.31 -17.78
C LEU A 28 0.28 22.39 -16.65
N VAL A 29 0.09 22.93 -15.44
CA VAL A 29 -0.42 22.17 -14.29
C VAL A 29 -1.84 21.66 -14.55
N GLY A 30 -2.69 22.45 -15.21
CA GLY A 30 -4.06 22.07 -15.57
C GLY A 30 -4.11 20.80 -16.43
N ILE A 31 -3.13 20.57 -17.29
CA ILE A 31 -3.03 19.36 -18.13
C ILE A 31 -2.37 18.20 -17.36
N LEU A 32 -1.43 18.50 -16.45
CA LEU A 32 -0.70 17.50 -15.66
C LEU A 32 -1.55 16.83 -14.58
N LEU A 33 -2.43 17.56 -13.90
CA LEU A 33 -3.25 17.04 -12.79
C LEU A 33 -4.14 15.83 -13.16
N PRO A 34 -4.93 15.85 -14.25
CA PRO A 34 -5.76 14.70 -14.62
C PRO A 34 -4.92 13.48 -15.02
N ALA A 35 -3.79 13.69 -15.71
CA ALA A 35 -2.87 12.63 -16.07
C ALA A 35 -2.23 11.98 -14.82
N LEU A 36 -1.85 12.77 -13.83
CA LEU A 36 -1.26 12.29 -12.58
C LEU A 36 -2.25 11.43 -11.78
N GLY A 37 -3.54 11.78 -11.78
CA GLY A 37 -4.58 11.00 -11.12
C GLY A 37 -4.77 9.60 -11.74
N ALA A 38 -4.69 9.49 -13.07
CA ALA A 38 -4.74 8.20 -13.75
C ALA A 38 -3.47 7.36 -13.47
N ALA A 39 -2.29 7.98 -13.59
CA ALA A 39 -1.01 7.32 -13.33
C ALA A 39 -0.92 6.77 -11.89
N ARG A 40 -1.39 7.54 -10.89
CA ARG A 40 -1.43 7.12 -9.49
C ARG A 40 -2.31 5.89 -9.28
N ARG A 41 -3.50 5.84 -9.89
CA ARG A 41 -4.39 4.67 -9.80
C ARG A 41 -3.74 3.43 -10.41
N THR A 42 -3.12 3.57 -11.58
CA THR A 42 -2.39 2.47 -12.23
C THR A 42 -1.22 1.98 -11.35
N ALA A 43 -0.46 2.89 -10.75
CA ALA A 43 0.63 2.54 -9.84
C ALA A 43 0.12 1.78 -8.60
N GLN A 44 -0.98 2.23 -8.00
CA GLN A 44 -1.60 1.52 -6.86
C GLN A 44 -2.06 0.10 -7.27
N SER A 45 -2.66 -0.06 -8.44
CA SER A 45 -3.03 -1.39 -8.95
C SER A 45 -1.82 -2.29 -9.21
N MET A 46 -0.70 -1.74 -9.70
CA MET A 46 0.54 -2.50 -9.88
C MET A 46 1.09 -3.01 -8.54
N VAL A 47 1.04 -2.17 -7.49
CA VAL A 47 1.42 -2.58 -6.13
C VAL A 47 0.56 -3.75 -5.65
N CYS A 48 -0.77 -3.68 -5.84
CA CYS A 48 -1.65 -4.77 -5.46
C CYS A 48 -1.32 -6.08 -6.18
N LEU A 49 -1.00 -6.02 -7.47
CA LEU A 49 -0.62 -7.21 -8.25
C LEU A 49 0.70 -7.82 -7.77
N SER A 50 1.69 -6.98 -7.45
CA SER A 50 2.98 -7.41 -6.90
C SER A 50 2.80 -8.13 -5.57
N ASN A 51 2.02 -7.54 -4.66
CA ASN A 51 1.75 -8.12 -3.35
C ASN A 51 0.96 -9.44 -3.48
N LEU A 52 -0.05 -9.50 -4.36
CA LEU A 52 -0.81 -10.73 -4.61
C LEU A 52 0.08 -11.86 -5.14
N ARG A 53 1.05 -11.53 -5.99
CA ARG A 53 2.05 -12.50 -6.45
C ARG A 53 2.92 -13.02 -5.30
N GLN A 54 3.36 -12.14 -4.40
CA GLN A 54 4.12 -12.54 -3.21
C GLN A 54 3.30 -13.44 -2.28
N ILE A 55 2.02 -13.14 -2.09
CA ILE A 55 1.09 -13.99 -1.33
C ILE A 55 0.96 -15.37 -1.99
N GLY A 56 0.79 -15.43 -3.32
CA GLY A 56 0.70 -16.70 -4.05
C GLY A 56 1.96 -17.56 -3.90
N VAL A 57 3.15 -16.93 -3.92
CA VAL A 57 4.42 -17.60 -3.63
C VAL A 57 4.45 -18.10 -2.18
N GLY A 58 4.01 -17.29 -1.22
CA GLY A 58 3.96 -17.69 0.19
C GLY A 58 3.01 -18.86 0.46
N VAL A 59 1.83 -18.86 -0.16
CA VAL A 59 0.88 -19.98 -0.09
C VAL A 59 1.45 -21.23 -0.74
N ALA A 60 2.13 -21.11 -1.89
CA ALA A 60 2.79 -22.24 -2.53
C ALA A 60 3.94 -22.81 -1.69
N GLY A 61 4.71 -21.94 -1.01
CA GLY A 61 5.73 -22.33 -0.04
C GLY A 61 5.14 -23.13 1.11
N TYR A 62 4.05 -22.63 1.71
CA TYR A 62 3.32 -23.37 2.76
C TYR A 62 2.81 -24.73 2.25
N ALA A 63 2.17 -24.77 1.08
CA ALA A 63 1.65 -26.01 0.51
C ALA A 63 2.77 -27.04 0.25
N SER A 64 3.98 -26.59 -0.13
CA SER A 64 5.14 -27.47 -0.30
C SER A 64 5.57 -28.14 1.02
N ASP A 65 5.46 -27.42 2.14
CA ASP A 65 5.91 -27.91 3.45
C ASP A 65 4.85 -28.75 4.18
N TYR A 66 3.56 -28.56 3.85
CA TYR A 66 2.42 -29.18 4.52
C TYR A 66 1.61 -30.12 3.62
N ASP A 67 2.27 -30.94 2.78
CA ASP A 67 1.65 -31.98 1.94
C ASP A 67 0.49 -31.46 1.06
N SER A 68 0.74 -30.34 0.38
CA SER A 68 -0.24 -29.62 -0.45
C SER A 68 -1.47 -29.09 0.31
N ALA A 69 -1.44 -29.07 1.64
CA ALA A 69 -2.50 -28.45 2.42
C ALA A 69 -2.53 -26.94 2.20
N THR A 70 -3.74 -26.39 2.06
CA THR A 70 -3.93 -24.95 2.04
C THR A 70 -3.88 -24.39 3.45
N PRO A 71 -3.37 -23.17 3.65
CA PRO A 71 -3.46 -22.47 4.93
C PRO A 71 -4.92 -22.42 5.44
N PRO A 72 -5.17 -22.72 6.73
CA PRO A 72 -6.52 -22.76 7.27
C PRO A 72 -7.15 -21.35 7.32
N SER A 73 -8.25 -21.16 6.59
CA SER A 73 -9.04 -19.92 6.63
C SER A 73 -10.02 -19.99 7.80
N ILE A 74 -9.68 -19.33 8.92
CA ILE A 74 -10.48 -19.21 10.15
C ILE A 74 -10.63 -20.55 10.90
N THR A 75 -9.88 -20.68 11.99
CA THR A 75 -10.41 -21.36 13.18
C THR A 75 -10.77 -20.28 14.18
N THR A 76 -12.04 -19.88 14.26
CA THR A 76 -12.55 -19.28 15.48
C THR A 76 -12.29 -20.28 16.60
N GLY A 77 -11.19 -20.13 17.35
CA GLY A 77 -11.04 -20.90 18.57
C GLY A 77 -12.03 -20.32 19.57
N TYR A 78 -13.21 -20.93 19.59
CA TYR A 78 -14.15 -20.71 20.67
C TYR A 78 -13.50 -21.24 21.95
N ARG A 79 -12.97 -20.34 22.78
CA ARG A 79 -12.69 -20.73 24.16
C ARG A 79 -14.04 -20.99 24.84
N PRO A 80 -14.17 -22.04 25.68
CA PRO A 80 -15.44 -22.42 26.32
C PRO A 80 -16.08 -21.32 27.19
N ASN A 81 -15.39 -20.21 27.43
CA ASN A 81 -15.82 -19.04 28.20
C ASN A 81 -16.23 -17.81 27.36
N GLY A 82 -16.42 -17.95 26.03
CA GLY A 82 -17.05 -16.91 25.19
C GLY A 82 -16.18 -15.70 24.86
N ALA A 83 -14.89 -15.70 25.22
CA ALA A 83 -13.96 -14.64 24.86
C ALA A 83 -13.40 -14.87 23.45
N SER A 84 -13.82 -14.06 22.47
CA SER A 84 -13.20 -14.00 21.15
C SER A 84 -11.88 -13.21 21.22
N THR A 85 -10.80 -13.85 21.66
CA THR A 85 -9.47 -13.32 21.35
C THR A 85 -9.15 -13.68 19.90
N PRO A 86 -8.73 -12.75 19.04
CA PRO A 86 -8.07 -13.09 17.78
C PRO A 86 -6.90 -14.01 18.14
N ILE A 87 -6.96 -15.28 17.77
CA ILE A 87 -5.89 -16.23 18.13
C ILE A 87 -4.82 -16.07 17.05
N PRO A 88 -3.66 -15.46 17.36
CA PRO A 88 -2.70 -15.07 16.33
C PRO A 88 -2.00 -16.27 15.69
N ASP A 89 -2.01 -17.44 16.32
CA ASP A 89 -1.26 -18.62 15.92
C ASP A 89 -1.90 -19.42 14.77
N ARG A 90 -3.13 -19.11 14.35
CA ARG A 90 -3.87 -19.87 13.32
C ARG A 90 -4.48 -19.03 12.20
N GLU A 91 -4.14 -17.76 12.10
CA GLU A 91 -4.53 -16.94 10.95
C GLU A 91 -3.64 -17.29 9.76
N TRP A 92 -4.24 -17.68 8.64
CA TRP A 92 -3.53 -18.07 7.42
C TRP A 92 -2.50 -17.04 6.96
N THR A 93 -2.76 -15.74 7.13
CA THR A 93 -1.83 -14.68 6.76
C THR A 93 -0.54 -14.70 7.58
N LEU A 94 -0.63 -15.02 8.86
CA LEU A 94 0.55 -15.09 9.74
C LEU A 94 1.40 -16.33 9.40
N LEU A 95 0.75 -17.42 8.96
CA LEU A 95 1.44 -18.64 8.52
C LEU A 95 2.23 -18.45 7.22
N ILE A 96 1.70 -17.67 6.27
CA ILE A 96 2.38 -17.42 5.00
C ILE A 96 3.36 -16.26 5.06
N MET A 97 3.29 -15.40 6.09
CA MET A 97 4.18 -14.24 6.23
C MET A 97 5.65 -14.63 6.29
N SER A 98 6.00 -15.73 6.97
CA SER A 98 7.39 -16.23 7.01
C SER A 98 7.92 -16.57 5.61
N TYR A 99 7.06 -17.07 4.72
CA TYR A 99 7.41 -17.36 3.34
C TYR A 99 7.47 -16.10 2.46
N MET A 100 6.87 -14.99 2.89
CA MET A 100 6.89 -13.71 2.17
C MET A 100 8.08 -12.83 2.57
N THR A 101 8.40 -12.74 3.86
CA THR A 101 9.48 -11.87 4.38
C THR A 101 10.80 -12.60 4.54
N GLY A 102 10.81 -13.93 4.60
CA GLY A 102 12.00 -14.72 4.91
C GLY A 102 12.42 -14.64 6.38
N ASP A 103 11.68 -13.90 7.21
CA ASP A 103 11.94 -13.73 8.63
C ASP A 103 11.17 -14.79 9.44
N GLY A 104 11.93 -15.73 10.02
CA GLY A 104 11.38 -16.85 10.81
C GLY A 104 11.01 -16.51 12.26
N ASP A 105 11.01 -15.24 12.66
CA ASP A 105 11.07 -14.85 14.07
C ASP A 105 9.70 -14.71 14.78
N GLY A 106 8.57 -14.96 14.08
CA GLY A 106 7.24 -15.00 14.72
C GLY A 106 6.77 -13.69 15.39
N THR A 107 7.50 -12.59 15.23
CA THR A 107 7.22 -11.27 15.81
C THR A 107 5.88 -10.69 15.34
N TYR A 108 5.38 -11.14 14.19
CA TYR A 108 4.08 -10.75 13.63
C TYR A 108 2.87 -11.19 14.48
N LEU A 109 3.01 -12.24 15.31
CA LEU A 109 1.94 -12.77 16.18
C LEU A 109 1.53 -11.78 17.28
N ASN A 110 2.47 -11.00 17.80
CA ASN A 110 2.23 -10.01 18.86
C ASN A 110 1.80 -8.64 18.33
N ALA A 111 1.96 -8.38 17.03
CA ALA A 111 1.62 -7.09 16.44
C ALA A 111 0.09 -6.87 16.37
N SER A 112 -0.68 -7.91 16.06
CA SER A 112 -2.15 -7.84 15.96
C SER A 112 -2.86 -8.03 17.31
N ALA A 113 -2.25 -8.70 18.28
CA ALA A 113 -2.89 -9.03 19.55
C ALA A 113 -2.96 -7.84 20.54
N ASN A 114 -1.98 -6.93 20.48
CA ASN A 114 -1.78 -5.91 21.52
C ASN A 114 -1.89 -4.46 21.02
N GLY A 115 -2.43 -4.24 19.81
CA GLY A 115 -2.46 -2.90 19.22
C GLY A 115 -1.05 -2.34 19.00
N ALA A 116 -0.13 -3.16 18.48
CA ALA A 116 1.24 -2.73 18.31
C ALA A 116 1.33 -1.56 17.32
N THR A 117 1.95 -0.48 17.80
CA THR A 117 2.39 0.67 17.01
C THR A 117 3.80 0.38 16.51
N GLY A 118 3.95 -0.38 15.42
CA GLY A 118 5.27 -0.73 14.87
C GLY A 118 5.26 -1.66 13.64
N ASP A 119 6.47 -1.97 13.16
CA ASP A 119 6.93 -2.69 11.95
C ASP A 119 6.02 -3.84 11.45
N GLY A 120 5.44 -4.63 12.35
CA GLY A 120 4.50 -5.71 11.99
C GLY A 120 3.18 -5.26 11.35
N ARG A 121 2.86 -3.96 11.31
CA ARG A 121 1.73 -3.41 10.55
C ARG A 121 2.03 -3.30 9.05
N GLU A 122 3.27 -3.04 8.66
CA GLU A 122 3.65 -2.82 7.26
C GLU A 122 3.54 -4.12 6.43
N THR A 123 3.89 -5.24 7.04
CA THR A 123 3.71 -6.56 6.43
C THR A 123 2.24 -6.95 6.30
N LEU A 124 1.38 -6.51 7.24
CA LEU A 124 -0.08 -6.68 7.14
C LEU A 124 -0.70 -5.78 6.07
N ASP A 125 -0.09 -4.63 5.77
CA ASP A 125 -0.51 -3.77 4.68
C ASP A 125 -0.25 -4.43 3.31
N SER A 126 0.68 -5.38 3.22
CA SER A 126 0.82 -6.24 2.02
C SER A 126 -0.39 -7.15 1.80
N PHE A 127 -1.26 -7.34 2.78
CA PHE A 127 -2.54 -8.04 2.62
C PHE A 127 -3.70 -7.10 2.23
N ARG A 128 -3.41 -5.80 2.03
CA ARG A 128 -4.37 -4.78 1.64
C ARG A 128 -4.01 -4.21 0.28
N CYS A 129 -5.00 -4.09 -0.59
CA CYS A 129 -4.83 -3.42 -1.85
C CYS A 129 -5.11 -1.91 -1.73
N PRO A 130 -4.12 -1.01 -1.92
CA PRO A 130 -4.34 0.45 -1.84
C PRO A 130 -5.28 1.03 -2.91
N SER A 131 -5.59 0.29 -3.98
CA SER A 131 -6.58 0.67 -4.99
C SER A 131 -7.97 0.05 -4.78
N SER A 132 -8.21 -0.68 -3.68
CA SER A 132 -9.53 -1.20 -3.35
C SER A 132 -10.50 -0.06 -3.00
N PRO A 133 -11.71 0.00 -3.60
CA PRO A 133 -12.71 1.02 -3.27
C PRO A 133 -13.44 0.75 -1.94
N VAL A 134 -13.25 -0.42 -1.33
CA VAL A 134 -13.98 -0.86 -0.15
C VAL A 134 -13.04 -1.05 1.03
N ASP A 135 -13.30 -0.35 2.13
CA ASP A 135 -12.70 -0.58 3.45
C ASP A 135 -13.41 -1.75 4.14
N ALA A 136 -13.21 -2.97 3.63
CA ALA A 136 -13.94 -4.14 4.12
C ALA A 136 -13.30 -4.80 5.38
N GLY A 137 -12.33 -4.17 6.05
CA GLY A 137 -11.61 -4.72 7.21
C GLY A 137 -10.12 -4.99 6.98
N ARG A 138 -9.54 -5.99 7.66
CA ARG A 138 -8.07 -6.10 7.82
C ARG A 138 -7.27 -6.56 6.59
N MET A 139 -7.87 -7.20 5.59
CA MET A 139 -7.17 -7.81 4.44
C MET A 139 -8.09 -7.89 3.22
N HIS A 140 -7.84 -7.18 2.12
CA HIS A 140 -8.75 -7.13 0.96
C HIS A 140 -8.05 -7.05 -0.39
N TYR A 141 -8.11 -8.16 -1.14
CA TYR A 141 -7.86 -8.26 -2.59
C TYR A 141 -9.10 -8.69 -3.39
N SER A 142 -10.16 -9.12 -2.71
CA SER A 142 -11.42 -9.60 -3.28
C SER A 142 -12.23 -8.50 -3.97
N ALA A 143 -12.05 -7.24 -3.57
CA ALA A 143 -12.73 -6.09 -4.17
C ALA A 143 -11.93 -5.41 -5.30
N HIS A 144 -10.77 -5.95 -5.70
CA HIS A 144 -9.95 -5.32 -6.72
C HIS A 144 -10.36 -5.75 -8.14
N PRO A 145 -10.64 -4.81 -9.05
CA PRO A 145 -11.25 -5.12 -10.36
C PRO A 145 -10.35 -5.95 -11.28
N LEU A 146 -9.02 -5.94 -11.08
CA LEU A 146 -8.10 -6.79 -11.86
C LEU A 146 -8.03 -8.25 -11.35
N SER A 147 -8.22 -8.48 -10.04
CA SER A 147 -8.17 -9.83 -9.47
C SER A 147 -9.54 -10.51 -9.49
N MET A 148 -10.62 -9.72 -9.44
CA MET A 148 -11.99 -10.24 -9.40
C MET A 148 -12.93 -9.47 -10.34
N PRO A 149 -12.68 -9.50 -11.67
CA PRO A 149 -13.44 -8.72 -12.65
C PRO A 149 -14.92 -9.10 -12.71
N LEU A 150 -15.29 -10.31 -12.27
CA LEU A 150 -16.66 -10.81 -12.29
C LEU A 150 -17.58 -10.17 -11.25
N LEU A 151 -17.05 -9.48 -10.24
CA LEU A 151 -17.86 -8.77 -9.22
C LEU A 151 -18.20 -7.32 -9.61
N TYR A 152 -17.67 -6.81 -10.72
CA TYR A 152 -17.83 -5.41 -11.16
C TYR A 152 -18.51 -5.31 -12.54
N GLN A 153 -19.12 -6.39 -13.03
CA GLN A 153 -19.91 -6.37 -14.26
C GLN A 153 -21.37 -6.02 -13.93
N ASP A 154 -21.63 -4.73 -13.73
CA ASP A 154 -22.98 -4.13 -13.86
C ASP A 154 -22.93 -3.01 -14.92
#